data_AF-A0A0N1KPZ2-F1
#
_entry.id   AF-A0A0N1KPZ2-F1
#
_cell.length_a   1.000
_cell.length_b   1.000
_cell.length_c   1.000
_cell.angle_alpha   90.00
_cell.angle_beta   90.00
_cell.angle_gamma   90.00
#
_symmetry.space_group_name_H-M   'P 1'
#
loop_
_entity.id
_entity.type
_entity.pdbx_description
1 polymer ?
#
loop_
_entity_poly.entity_id
_entity_poly.type
_entity_poly.pdbx_seq_one_letter_code
_entity_poly.pdbx_strand_id
1 'polypeptide(L)'
;MTALMSLHALLGLALLLMVPALALVGIGGFFRPLPPWFYAFLRGVAWVAILQVLLGFFLFLQGLRPKDGLHLLYGLLLAAGLHYLGGLEPGAWFYRGLKDPPRRPEVYVALGMLFCVGLLLRVYFTGR
;
A
#
# COMPACT_ATOMS: atom_id res chain seq x y z
N MET A 1 -18.96 -5.37 -16.98
CA MET A 1 -17.64 -5.98 -16.70
C MET A 1 -16.49 -5.07 -17.12
N THR A 2 -16.50 -4.51 -18.34
CA THR A 2 -15.44 -3.63 -18.85
C THR A 2 -15.12 -2.44 -17.93
N ALA A 3 -16.13 -1.75 -17.41
CA ALA A 3 -15.93 -0.63 -16.49
C ALA A 3 -15.18 -1.00 -15.19
N LEU A 4 -15.49 -2.17 -14.61
CA LEU A 4 -14.80 -2.67 -13.41
C LEU A 4 -13.35 -3.07 -13.70
N MET A 5 -13.09 -3.67 -14.85
CA MET A 5 -11.72 -3.97 -15.29
C MET A 5 -10.93 -2.69 -15.55
N SER A 6 -11.53 -1.70 -16.20
CA SER A 6 -10.92 -0.38 -16.41
C SER A 6 -10.63 0.33 -15.08
N LEU A 7 -11.55 0.28 -14.12
CA LEU A 7 -11.33 0.83 -12.79
C LEU A 7 -10.18 0.11 -12.07
N HIS A 8 -10.14 -1.22 -12.10
CA HIS A 8 -9.04 -2.02 -11.53
C HIS A 8 -7.69 -1.67 -12.17
N ALA A 9 -7.65 -1.47 -13.49
CA ALA A 9 -6.44 -1.05 -14.18
C ALA A 9 -6.00 0.37 -13.80
N LEU A 10 -6.95 1.31 -13.69
CA LEU A 10 -6.68 2.70 -13.30
C LEU A 10 -6.17 2.80 -11.85
N LEU A 11 -6.79 2.09 -10.92
CA LEU A 11 -6.34 2.02 -9.52
C LEU A 11 -4.95 1.38 -9.43
N GLY A 12 -4.71 0.31 -10.19
CA GLY A 12 -3.39 -0.33 -10.29
C GLY A 12 -2.31 0.64 -10.82
N LEU A 13 -2.63 1.41 -11.86
CA LEU A 13 -1.74 2.45 -12.39
C LEU A 13 -1.49 3.56 -11.37
N ALA A 14 -2.53 4.00 -10.68
CA ALA A 14 -2.44 5.02 -9.65
C ALA A 14 -1.49 4.57 -8.52
N LEU A 15 -1.61 3.31 -8.06
CA LEU A 15 -0.70 2.72 -7.07
C LEU A 15 0.73 2.61 -7.59
N LEU A 16 0.92 2.23 -8.86
CA LEU A 16 2.22 2.10 -9.49
C LEU A 16 3.00 3.43 -9.49
N LEU A 17 2.31 4.57 -9.50
CA LEU A 17 2.90 5.90 -9.44
C LEU A 17 3.02 6.42 -8.00
N MET A 18 1.94 6.31 -7.22
CA MET A 18 1.86 6.91 -5.88
C MET A 18 2.74 6.21 -4.86
N VAL A 19 2.86 4.87 -4.90
CA VAL A 19 3.67 4.13 -3.90
C VAL A 19 5.17 4.47 -4.04
N PRO A 20 5.78 4.46 -5.24
CA PRO A 20 7.16 4.91 -5.40
C PRO A 20 7.36 6.39 -5.04
N ALA A 21 6.44 7.28 -5.42
CA ALA A 21 6.52 8.69 -5.05
C ALA A 21 6.51 8.89 -3.53
N LEU A 22 5.61 8.21 -2.82
CA LEU A 22 5.59 8.18 -1.36
C LEU A 22 6.86 7.58 -0.77
N ALA A 23 7.42 6.53 -1.38
CA ALA A 23 8.66 5.93 -0.89
C ALA A 23 9.85 6.89 -1.00
N LEU A 24 9.95 7.65 -2.10
CA LEU A 24 10.99 8.68 -2.27
C LEU A 24 10.91 9.75 -1.17
N VAL A 25 9.70 10.23 -0.85
CA VAL A 25 9.50 11.18 0.25
C VAL A 25 9.74 10.51 1.62
N GLY A 26 9.28 9.27 1.77
CA GLY A 26 9.34 8.48 3.00
C GLY A 26 10.76 8.13 3.43
N ILE A 27 11.73 8.02 2.51
CA ILE A 27 13.16 7.87 2.83
C ILE A 27 13.66 9.01 3.73
N GLY A 28 13.08 10.21 3.63
CA GLY A 28 13.36 11.32 4.54
C GLY A 28 13.16 10.96 6.03
N GLY A 29 12.30 9.98 6.33
CA GLY A 29 12.03 9.47 7.67
C GLY A 29 13.26 8.91 8.40
N PHE A 30 14.30 8.48 7.69
CA PHE A 30 15.57 8.09 8.34
C PHE A 30 16.23 9.29 9.05
N PHE A 31 16.11 10.48 8.46
CA PHE A 31 16.87 11.66 8.86
C PHE A 31 16.03 12.67 9.66
N ARG A 32 14.72 12.74 9.42
CA ARG A 32 13.84 13.73 10.03
C ARG A 32 12.41 13.20 10.21
N PRO A 33 11.61 13.77 11.13
CA PRO A 33 10.20 13.45 11.24
C PRO A 33 9.45 13.68 9.92
N LEU A 34 8.49 12.80 9.64
CA LEU A 34 7.61 12.95 8.49
C LEU A 34 6.43 13.87 8.85
N PRO A 35 6.00 14.75 7.93
CA PRO A 35 4.93 15.70 8.21
C PRO A 35 3.55 15.01 8.24
N PRO A 36 2.54 15.54 8.95
CA PRO A 36 1.21 14.93 9.04
C PRO A 36 0.52 14.69 7.70
N TRP A 37 0.71 15.59 6.73
CA TRP A 37 0.14 15.43 5.39
C TRP A 37 0.68 14.18 4.67
N PHE A 38 1.90 13.75 4.96
CA PHE A 38 2.47 12.53 4.40
C PHE A 38 1.68 11.31 4.85
N TYR A 39 1.38 11.23 6.14
CA TYR A 39 0.58 10.14 6.70
C TYR A 39 -0.87 10.17 6.20
N ALA A 40 -1.46 11.35 6.02
CA ALA A 40 -2.77 11.48 5.41
C ALA A 40 -2.79 10.95 3.97
N PHE A 41 -1.79 11.31 3.15
CA PHE A 41 -1.68 10.82 1.77
C PHE A 41 -1.40 9.31 1.73
N LEU A 42 -0.52 8.80 2.60
CA LEU A 42 -0.25 7.37 2.75
C LEU A 42 -1.51 6.57 3.10
N ARG A 43 -2.36 7.07 4.01
CA ARG A 43 -3.66 6.46 4.31
C ARG A 43 -4.60 6.47 3.11
N GLY A 44 -4.64 7.57 2.35
CA GLY A 44 -5.41 7.64 1.09
C GLY A 44 -4.96 6.56 0.10
N VAL A 45 -3.65 6.42 -0.11
CA VAL A 45 -3.07 5.39 -0.98
C VAL A 45 -3.34 3.98 -0.45
N ALA A 46 -3.34 3.78 0.87
CA ALA A 46 -3.74 2.51 1.47
C ALA A 46 -5.21 2.15 1.14
N TRP A 47 -6.12 3.11 1.17
CA TRP A 47 -7.52 2.89 0.77
C TRP A 47 -7.66 2.56 -0.72
N VAL A 48 -6.88 3.21 -1.59
CA VAL A 48 -6.79 2.85 -3.01
C VAL A 48 -6.32 1.39 -3.16
N ALA A 49 -5.31 0.97 -2.41
CA ALA A 49 -4.80 -0.41 -2.42
C ALA A 49 -5.84 -1.41 -1.89
N ILE A 50 -6.57 -1.08 -0.84
CA ILE A 50 -7.66 -1.92 -0.31
C ILE A 50 -8.75 -2.07 -1.37
N LEU A 51 -9.19 -0.98 -2.00
CA LEU A 51 -10.19 -1.04 -3.08
C LEU A 51 -9.69 -1.87 -4.27
N GLN A 52 -8.42 -1.73 -4.64
CA GLN A 52 -7.77 -2.52 -5.69
C GLN A 52 -7.85 -4.02 -5.38
N VAL A 53 -7.56 -4.41 -4.14
CA VAL A 53 -7.62 -5.81 -3.68
C VAL A 53 -9.05 -6.33 -3.69
N LEU A 54 -10.01 -5.59 -3.12
CA LEU A 54 -11.42 -5.99 -3.11
C LEU A 54 -11.95 -6.22 -4.52
N LEU A 55 -11.62 -5.30 -5.44
CA LEU A 55 -12.01 -5.41 -6.84
C LEU A 55 -11.30 -6.60 -7.53
N GLY A 56 -10.02 -6.83 -7.24
CA GLY A 56 -9.26 -7.96 -7.76
C GLY A 56 -9.87 -9.31 -7.33
N PHE A 57 -10.23 -9.47 -6.06
CA PHE A 57 -10.94 -10.66 -5.58
C PHE A 57 -12.32 -10.80 -6.20
N PHE A 58 -13.07 -9.71 -6.35
CA PHE A 58 -14.36 -9.74 -7.02
C PHE A 58 -14.25 -10.23 -8.47
N LEU A 59 -13.27 -9.72 -9.23
CA LEU A 59 -12.99 -10.15 -10.61
C LEU A 59 -12.53 -11.63 -10.65
N PHE A 60 -11.72 -12.06 -9.69
CA PHE A 60 -11.31 -13.46 -9.55
C PHE A 60 -12.50 -14.41 -9.36
N LEU A 61 -13.46 -14.04 -8.50
CA LEU A 61 -14.69 -14.81 -8.27
C LEU A 61 -15.60 -14.85 -9.51
N GLN A 62 -15.48 -13.85 -10.40
CA GLN A 62 -16.17 -13.80 -11.70
C GLN A 62 -15.44 -14.62 -12.78
N GLY A 63 -14.34 -15.31 -12.45
CA GLY A 63 -13.57 -16.14 -13.37
C GLY A 63 -12.42 -15.40 -14.09
N LEU A 64 -12.25 -14.10 -13.86
CA LEU A 64 -11.13 -13.33 -14.40
C LEU A 64 -9.91 -13.51 -13.51
N ARG A 65 -9.06 -14.47 -13.87
CA ARG A 65 -7.90 -14.85 -13.07
C ARG A 65 -6.64 -14.11 -13.51
N PRO A 66 -5.77 -13.72 -12.55
CA PRO A 66 -4.43 -13.30 -12.89
C PRO A 66 -3.63 -14.48 -13.44
N LYS A 67 -2.51 -14.18 -14.10
CA LYS A 67 -1.60 -15.21 -14.61
C LYS A 67 -1.03 -16.09 -13.50
N ASP A 68 -0.72 -15.51 -12.35
CA ASP A 68 -0.24 -16.20 -11.16
C ASP A 68 -1.11 -15.84 -9.95
N GLY A 69 -1.55 -16.86 -9.18
CA GLY A 69 -2.33 -16.68 -7.95
C GLY A 69 -1.60 -15.87 -6.88
N LEU A 70 -0.27 -15.80 -6.92
CA LEU A 70 0.54 -14.95 -6.06
C LEU A 70 0.21 -13.45 -6.21
N HIS A 71 -0.38 -13.03 -7.32
CA HIS A 71 -0.84 -11.66 -7.53
C HIS A 71 -1.79 -11.19 -6.42
N LEU A 72 -2.75 -12.04 -6.03
CA LEU A 72 -3.72 -11.72 -4.97
C LEU A 72 -3.04 -11.62 -3.60
N LEU A 73 -2.10 -12.53 -3.31
CA LEU A 73 -1.34 -12.52 -2.06
C LEU A 73 -0.49 -11.25 -1.94
N TYR A 74 0.29 -10.91 -2.97
CA TYR A 74 1.12 -9.72 -2.96
C TYR A 74 0.27 -8.43 -2.90
N GLY A 75 -0.88 -8.40 -3.56
CA GLY A 75 -1.82 -7.29 -3.49
C GLY A 75 -2.35 -7.09 -2.08
N LEU A 76 -2.76 -8.17 -1.42
CA LEU A 76 -3.25 -8.15 -0.03
C LEU A 76 -2.15 -7.68 0.93
N LEU A 77 -0.93 -8.21 0.80
CA LEU A 77 0.22 -7.80 1.62
C LEU A 77 0.57 -6.33 1.41
N LEU A 78 0.50 -5.82 0.17
CA LEU A 78 0.74 -4.41 -0.14
C LEU A 78 -0.31 -3.52 0.53
N ALA A 79 -1.59 -3.85 0.38
CA ALA A 79 -2.68 -3.08 0.98
C ALA A 79 -2.60 -3.06 2.52
N ALA A 80 -2.32 -4.22 3.13
CA ALA A 80 -2.11 -4.31 4.58
C ALA A 80 -0.89 -3.49 5.01
N GLY A 81 0.24 -3.64 4.33
CA GLY A 81 1.47 -2.89 4.61
C GLY A 81 1.22 -1.38 4.62
N LEU A 82 0.65 -0.84 3.53
CA LEU A 82 0.32 0.58 3.42
C LEU A 82 -0.65 1.04 4.52
N HIS A 83 -1.65 0.23 4.87
CA HIS A 83 -2.63 0.56 5.91
C HIS A 83 -2.00 0.67 7.29
N TYR A 84 -1.16 -0.29 7.67
CA TYR A 84 -0.44 -0.28 8.96
C TYR A 84 0.60 0.84 9.01
N LEU A 85 1.34 1.08 7.93
CA LEU A 85 2.28 2.20 7.87
C LEU A 85 1.59 3.56 8.00
N GLY A 86 0.44 3.75 7.37
CA GLY A 86 -0.39 4.95 7.56
C GLY A 86 -0.96 5.10 8.98
N GLY A 87 -1.05 4.00 9.73
CA GLY A 87 -1.46 3.95 11.13
C GLY A 87 -0.33 4.19 12.14
N LEU A 88 0.92 4.26 11.70
CA LEU A 88 2.08 4.55 12.56
C LEU A 88 2.27 6.04 12.86
N GLU A 89 1.44 6.92 12.31
CA GLU A 89 1.42 8.34 12.72
C GLU A 89 1.24 8.42 14.25
N PRO A 90 2.03 9.23 14.98
CA PRO A 90 1.85 9.41 16.41
C PRO A 90 0.39 9.76 16.76
N GLY A 91 -0.23 8.95 17.62
CA GLY A 91 -1.64 9.11 18.01
C GLY A 91 -2.66 8.46 17.07
N ALA A 92 -2.25 7.89 15.93
CA ALA A 92 -3.15 7.11 15.08
C ALA A 92 -3.50 5.74 15.71
N TRP A 93 -4.43 5.02 15.08
CA TRP A 93 -5.01 3.79 15.62
C TRP A 93 -3.96 2.70 15.88
N PHE A 94 -3.06 2.46 14.92
CA PHE A 94 -2.08 1.39 15.04
C PHE A 94 -1.01 1.78 16.05
N TYR A 95 -0.50 3.01 15.98
CA TYR A 95 0.44 3.56 16.97
C TYR A 95 -0.06 3.40 18.41
N ARG A 96 -1.34 3.74 18.68
CA ARG A 96 -1.96 3.60 20.01
C ARG A 96 -2.22 2.15 20.42
N GLY A 97 -2.37 1.25 19.45
CA GLY A 97 -2.59 -0.17 19.69
C GLY A 97 -1.31 -0.95 20.03
N LEU A 98 -0.13 -0.35 19.82
CA LEU A 98 1.14 -0.99 20.17
C LEU A 98 1.37 -0.92 21.67
N LYS A 99 1.77 -2.06 22.26
CA LYS A 99 2.19 -2.12 23.67
C LYS A 99 3.36 -1.17 23.95
N ASP A 100 4.35 -1.18 23.06
CA ASP A 100 5.56 -0.37 23.14
C ASP A 100 5.73 0.39 21.80
N PRO A 101 5.07 1.55 21.62
CA PRO A 101 5.14 2.27 20.36
C PRO A 101 6.55 2.81 20.09
N PRO A 102 7.01 2.80 18.83
CA PRO A 102 8.35 3.25 18.51
C PRO A 102 8.51 4.74 18.80
N ARG A 103 9.66 5.13 19.37
CA ARG A 103 10.02 6.54 19.56
C ARG A 103 10.17 7.29 18.24
N ARG A 104 10.58 6.58 17.18
CA ARG A 104 10.78 7.10 15.81
C ARG A 104 9.99 6.27 14.79
N PRO A 105 8.65 6.42 14.72
CA PRO A 105 7.83 5.66 13.77
C PRO A 105 8.25 5.89 12.30
N GLU A 106 8.77 7.06 11.97
CA GLU A 106 9.20 7.44 10.63
C GLU A 106 10.29 6.54 10.03
N VAL A 107 11.15 5.93 10.86
CA VAL A 107 12.18 4.97 10.40
C VAL A 107 11.52 3.67 9.91
N TYR A 108 10.52 3.19 10.65
CA TYR A 108 9.74 2.01 10.28
C TYR A 108 8.89 2.27 9.04
N VAL A 109 8.37 3.50 8.90
CA VAL A 109 7.66 3.94 7.69
C VAL A 109 8.61 3.95 6.49
N ALA A 110 9.83 4.49 6.63
CA ALA A 110 10.81 4.51 5.55
C ALA A 110 11.15 3.08 5.08
N LEU A 111 11.50 2.17 6.01
CA LEU A 111 11.78 0.77 5.70
C LEU A 111 10.56 0.05 5.09
N GLY A 112 9.39 0.25 5.70
CA GLY A 112 8.14 -0.35 5.23
C GLY A 112 7.74 0.13 3.84
N MET A 113 8.01 1.38 3.49
CA MET A 113 7.74 1.90 2.14
C MET A 113 8.66 1.26 1.09
N LEU A 114 9.94 1.04 1.40
CA LEU A 114 10.84 0.29 0.52
C LEU A 114 10.34 -1.15 0.32
N PHE A 115 9.88 -1.80 1.39
CA PHE A 115 9.24 -3.11 1.31
C PHE A 115 7.97 -3.09 0.44
N CYS A 116 7.11 -2.08 0.60
CA CYS A 116 5.89 -1.91 -0.21
C CYS A 116 6.21 -1.68 -1.69
N VAL A 117 7.31 -0.99 -2.04
CA VAL A 117 7.77 -0.89 -3.43
C VAL A 117 8.14 -2.27 -3.98
N GLY A 118 8.86 -3.09 -3.19
CA GLY A 118 9.15 -4.48 -3.56
C GLY A 118 7.87 -5.30 -3.82
N LEU A 119 6.88 -5.21 -2.93
CA LEU A 119 5.58 -5.86 -3.11
C LEU A 119 4.85 -5.36 -4.36
N LEU A 120 4.83 -4.04 -4.61
CA LEU A 120 4.22 -3.46 -5.80
C LEU A 120 4.82 -4.01 -7.09
N LEU A 121 6.15 -4.13 -7.16
CA LEU A 121 6.83 -4.77 -8.31
C LEU A 121 6.38 -6.22 -8.47
N ARG A 122 6.29 -6.98 -7.37
CA ARG A 122 5.79 -8.37 -7.40
C ARG A 122 4.35 -8.45 -7.87
N VAL A 123 3.46 -7.57 -7.41
CA VAL A 123 2.06 -7.46 -7.88
C VAL A 123 2.01 -7.25 -9.39
N TYR A 124 2.80 -6.31 -9.90
CA TYR A 124 2.83 -5.99 -11.31
C TYR A 124 3.29 -7.16 -12.19
N PHE A 125 4.37 -7.84 -11.81
CA PHE A 125 4.91 -8.94 -12.60
C PHE A 125 4.10 -10.24 -12.52
N THR A 126 3.36 -10.46 -11.42
CA THR A 126 2.48 -11.63 -11.27
C THR A 126 1.09 -11.44 -11.88
N GLY A 127 0.67 -10.18 -12.07
CA GLY A 127 -0.61 -9.84 -12.70
C GLY A 127 -0.59 -9.82 -14.23
N ARG A 128 0.59 -9.84 -14.85
CA ARG A 128 0.81 -9.75 -16.31
C ARG A 128 1.18 -11.08 -16.95
#